data_AF-A0A526YUE6-F1
#
_entry.id   AF-A0A526YUE6-F1
#
_cell.length_a   1.000
_cell.length_b   1.000
_cell.length_c   1.000
_cell.angle_alpha   90.00
_cell.angle_beta   90.00
_cell.angle_gamma   90.00
#
_symmetry.space_group_name_H-M   'P 1'
#
loop_
_entity.id
_entity.type
_entity.pdbx_description
1 polymer ?
#
loop_
_entity_poly.entity_id
_entity_poly.type
_entity_poly.pdbx_seq_one_letter_code
_entity_poly.pdbx_strand_id
1 'polypeptide(L)'
;QGAVILKEYADVFARADREFGVQAPVIAAFWALETDFGAVQGDFQTLNALVTLSHDCRRPQLFRPQIVPLLTLIDRGVVPADVTGAWAGEIGQTQMLPSDYLGRGVDGDDDEVIDLRGSAPDVIMTTANKIMSRGWKRDQPWIEEVRAPDDLPWDQTGRTNKLPLAQWAQWGVTNPNSTPLVDNGLKAGLALPMGRNGPAFLVYDNFDVYLEWNQSFTYALTAANLAARLAGAPQFDPRNPEPGLNGDQMRALQTKLEARGYDVGTVDGILGTNTREAIRKEQMRLGLPVDGWPTPELLAKL
;
A
#
# COMPACT_ATOMS: atom_id res chain seq x y z
N GLN A 1 -16.69 0.12 12.26
CA GLN A 1 -16.07 -1.18 12.57
C GLN A 1 -14.66 -1.04 13.11
N GLY A 2 -13.68 -0.51 12.35
CA GLY A 2 -12.29 -0.37 12.83
C GLY A 2 -12.11 0.32 14.19
N ALA A 3 -12.83 1.41 14.45
CA ALA A 3 -12.78 2.08 15.77
C ALA A 3 -13.32 1.23 16.93
N VAL A 4 -14.19 0.24 16.66
CA VAL A 4 -14.67 -0.72 17.66
C VAL A 4 -13.57 -1.76 17.91
N ILE A 5 -13.00 -2.34 16.85
CA ILE A 5 -11.91 -3.33 16.93
C ILE A 5 -10.69 -2.79 17.66
N LEU A 6 -10.31 -1.52 17.40
CA LEU A 6 -9.21 -0.86 18.11
C LEU A 6 -9.45 -0.77 19.63
N LYS A 7 -10.70 -0.67 20.07
CA LYS A 7 -11.06 -0.64 21.50
C LYS A 7 -11.15 -2.05 22.07
N GLU A 8 -11.71 -2.98 21.32
CA GLU A 8 -11.91 -4.37 21.73
C GLU A 8 -10.58 -5.08 21.98
N TYR A 9 -9.61 -4.92 21.08
CA TYR A 9 -8.29 -5.55 21.16
C TYR A 9 -7.19 -4.57 21.57
N ALA A 10 -7.53 -3.53 22.34
CA ALA A 10 -6.60 -2.46 22.71
C ALA A 10 -5.29 -2.99 23.35
N ASP A 11 -5.39 -4.01 24.21
CA ASP A 11 -4.23 -4.59 24.89
C ASP A 11 -3.32 -5.36 23.93
N VAL A 12 -3.89 -6.08 22.96
CA VAL A 12 -3.11 -6.80 21.93
C VAL A 12 -2.44 -5.80 20.99
N PHE A 13 -3.14 -4.76 20.58
CA PHE A 13 -2.53 -3.70 19.78
C PHE A 13 -1.40 -2.98 20.53
N ALA A 14 -1.57 -2.74 21.83
CA ALA A 14 -0.50 -2.19 22.67
C ALA A 14 0.70 -3.14 22.78
N ARG A 15 0.46 -4.46 22.81
CA ARG A 15 1.52 -5.48 22.74
C ARG A 15 2.24 -5.43 21.39
N ALA A 16 1.50 -5.40 20.27
CA ALA A 16 2.05 -5.30 18.93
C ALA A 16 2.92 -4.03 18.74
N ASP A 17 2.48 -2.90 19.27
CA ASP A 17 3.28 -1.68 19.28
C ASP A 17 4.57 -1.87 20.10
N ARG A 18 4.49 -2.34 21.34
CA ARG A 18 5.70 -2.56 22.17
C ARG A 18 6.70 -3.50 21.50
N GLU A 19 6.24 -4.60 20.92
CA GLU A 19 7.12 -5.63 20.35
C GLU A 19 7.64 -5.27 18.95
N PHE A 20 6.78 -4.74 18.07
CA PHE A 20 7.10 -4.55 16.65
C PHE A 20 7.16 -3.09 16.20
N GLY A 21 6.68 -2.14 17.02
CA GLY A 21 6.69 -0.72 16.71
C GLY A 21 5.69 -0.31 15.64
N VAL A 22 4.67 -1.13 15.42
CA VAL A 22 3.61 -0.90 14.45
C VAL A 22 2.37 -0.43 15.18
N GLN A 23 1.88 0.75 14.80
CA GLN A 23 0.75 1.39 15.47
C GLN A 23 -0.56 0.68 15.15
N ALA A 24 -1.47 0.62 16.13
CA ALA A 24 -2.76 -0.04 16.02
C ALA A 24 -3.58 0.34 14.75
N PRO A 25 -3.67 1.65 14.38
CA PRO A 25 -4.41 2.06 13.19
C PRO A 25 -3.87 1.48 11.88
N VAL A 26 -2.55 1.23 11.81
CA VAL A 26 -1.88 0.65 10.63
C VAL A 26 -2.30 -0.80 10.45
N ILE A 27 -2.21 -1.60 11.51
CA ILE A 27 -2.61 -3.02 11.50
C ILE A 27 -4.10 -3.15 11.19
N ALA A 28 -4.94 -2.35 11.86
CA ALA A 28 -6.38 -2.37 11.65
C ALA A 28 -6.77 -1.96 10.22
N ALA A 29 -6.04 -1.05 9.58
CA ALA A 29 -6.31 -0.65 8.19
C ALA A 29 -6.01 -1.76 7.18
N PHE A 30 -4.91 -2.51 7.35
CA PHE A 30 -4.64 -3.70 6.53
C PHE A 30 -5.74 -4.75 6.74
N TRP A 31 -6.07 -5.06 8.00
CA TRP A 31 -7.10 -6.03 8.33
C TRP A 31 -8.48 -5.67 7.74
N ALA A 32 -8.83 -4.37 7.74
CA ALA A 32 -10.03 -3.87 7.10
C ALA A 32 -10.02 -4.10 5.57
N LEU A 33 -8.94 -3.69 4.89
CA LEU A 33 -8.90 -3.73 3.43
C LEU A 33 -8.68 -5.13 2.86
N GLU A 34 -8.04 -6.02 3.62
CA GLU A 34 -7.81 -7.38 3.17
C GLU A 34 -9.09 -8.22 3.19
N THR A 35 -9.89 -8.13 4.26
CA THR A 35 -11.01 -9.07 4.45
C THR A 35 -12.23 -8.49 5.16
N ASP A 36 -12.32 -7.18 5.32
CA ASP A 36 -13.34 -6.53 6.15
C ASP A 36 -13.38 -7.11 7.58
N PHE A 37 -12.18 -7.18 8.18
CA PHE A 37 -11.95 -7.75 9.51
C PHE A 37 -12.36 -9.23 9.64
N GLY A 38 -12.02 -10.03 8.62
CA GLY A 38 -12.27 -11.47 8.58
C GLY A 38 -13.60 -11.90 8.00
N ALA A 39 -14.47 -10.96 7.60
CA ALA A 39 -15.77 -11.27 7.00
C ALA A 39 -15.66 -11.94 5.62
N VAL A 40 -14.62 -11.61 4.84
CA VAL A 40 -14.39 -12.15 3.49
C VAL A 40 -12.94 -12.63 3.35
N GLN A 41 -12.69 -13.91 3.65
CA GLN A 41 -11.34 -14.49 3.61
C GLN A 41 -11.03 -15.27 2.33
N GLY A 42 -12.06 -15.50 1.49
CA GLY A 42 -11.99 -16.31 0.27
C GLY A 42 -12.39 -17.77 0.47
N ASP A 43 -12.82 -18.38 -0.63
CA ASP A 43 -13.41 -19.73 -0.70
C ASP A 43 -12.65 -20.67 -1.65
N PHE A 44 -11.48 -20.26 -2.14
CA PHE A 44 -10.61 -21.10 -2.96
C PHE A 44 -9.85 -22.08 -2.07
N GLN A 45 -9.81 -23.36 -2.43
CA GLN A 45 -8.91 -24.32 -1.78
C GLN A 45 -7.46 -23.90 -2.03
N THR A 46 -6.76 -23.52 -0.96
CA THR A 46 -5.46 -22.83 -1.05
C THR A 46 -4.41 -23.66 -1.78
N LEU A 47 -4.36 -24.97 -1.51
CA LEU A 47 -3.42 -25.86 -2.19
C LEU A 47 -3.69 -25.93 -3.70
N ASN A 48 -4.96 -26.05 -4.11
CA ASN A 48 -5.34 -26.08 -5.52
C ASN A 48 -4.98 -24.77 -6.23
N ALA A 49 -5.27 -23.63 -5.59
CA ALA A 49 -4.90 -22.32 -6.10
C ALA A 49 -3.39 -22.20 -6.34
N LEU A 50 -2.58 -22.51 -5.32
CA LEU A 50 -1.13 -22.42 -5.41
C LEU A 50 -0.51 -23.40 -6.41
N VAL A 51 -0.99 -24.65 -6.48
CA VAL A 51 -0.52 -25.64 -7.47
C VAL A 51 -0.87 -25.18 -8.89
N THR A 52 -2.08 -24.68 -9.10
CA THR A 52 -2.51 -24.13 -10.40
C THR A 52 -1.62 -22.97 -10.83
N LEU A 53 -1.39 -22.00 -9.94
CA LEU A 53 -0.57 -20.82 -10.23
C LEU A 53 0.93 -21.15 -10.34
N SER A 54 1.40 -22.22 -9.69
CA SER A 54 2.76 -22.74 -9.84
C SER A 54 3.02 -23.38 -11.21
N HIS A 55 1.96 -23.79 -11.91
CA HIS A 55 2.00 -24.31 -13.28
C HIS A 55 1.77 -23.19 -14.32
N ASP A 56 1.09 -22.11 -13.96
CA ASP A 56 0.87 -20.96 -14.84
C ASP A 56 2.20 -20.30 -15.26
N CYS A 57 2.35 -19.96 -16.54
CA CYS A 57 3.62 -19.45 -17.08
C CYS A 57 3.91 -17.99 -16.73
N ARG A 58 2.91 -17.21 -16.28
CA ARG A 58 3.05 -15.77 -16.08
C ARG A 58 3.94 -15.42 -14.89
N ARG A 59 3.74 -16.09 -13.75
CA ARG A 59 4.45 -15.78 -12.48
C ARG A 59 4.70 -17.02 -11.57
N PRO A 60 5.09 -18.18 -12.11
CA PRO A 60 5.19 -19.40 -11.30
C PRO A 60 6.21 -19.29 -10.16
N GLN A 61 7.24 -18.45 -10.30
CA GLN A 61 8.26 -18.18 -9.31
C GLN A 61 7.73 -17.54 -8.01
N LEU A 62 6.57 -16.87 -8.05
CA LEU A 62 5.96 -16.29 -6.86
C LEU A 62 5.23 -17.35 -6.02
N PHE A 63 4.63 -18.34 -6.68
CA PHE A 63 3.72 -19.30 -6.05
C PHE A 63 4.42 -20.62 -5.66
N ARG A 64 5.41 -21.08 -6.44
CA ARG A 64 6.17 -22.30 -6.11
C ARG A 64 6.77 -22.29 -4.70
N PRO A 65 7.37 -21.19 -4.21
CA PRO A 65 7.90 -21.13 -2.84
C PRO A 65 6.84 -21.26 -1.74
N GLN A 66 5.55 -21.17 -2.05
CA GLN A 66 4.45 -21.24 -1.07
C GLN A 66 3.97 -22.68 -0.81
N ILE A 67 4.27 -23.62 -1.72
CA ILE A 67 3.76 -25.00 -1.62
C ILE A 67 4.31 -25.71 -0.39
N VAL A 68 5.64 -25.72 -0.22
CA VAL A 68 6.27 -26.42 0.92
C VAL A 68 5.87 -25.79 2.26
N PRO A 69 5.85 -24.45 2.42
CA PRO A 69 5.31 -23.83 3.63
C PRO A 69 3.86 -24.23 3.93
N LEU A 70 2.98 -24.26 2.93
CA LEU A 70 1.59 -24.71 3.13
C LEU A 70 1.53 -26.16 3.62
N LEU A 71 2.25 -27.07 2.95
CA LEU A 71 2.30 -28.47 3.37
C LEU A 71 2.86 -28.63 4.79
N THR A 72 3.82 -27.80 5.17
CA THR A 72 4.39 -27.78 6.53
C THR A 72 3.36 -27.30 7.55
N LEU A 73 2.56 -26.28 7.22
CA LEU A 73 1.47 -25.81 8.09
C LEU A 73 0.40 -26.89 8.26
N ILE A 74 0.08 -27.65 7.20
CA ILE A 74 -0.84 -28.78 7.26
C ILE A 74 -0.30 -29.91 8.13
N ASP A 75 0.96 -30.31 7.93
CA ASP A 75 1.61 -31.39 8.68
C ASP A 75 1.70 -31.07 10.19
N ARG A 76 1.88 -29.79 10.54
CA ARG A 76 1.85 -29.30 11.92
C ARG A 76 0.44 -29.15 12.51
N GLY A 77 -0.60 -29.34 11.72
CA GLY A 77 -1.99 -29.14 12.15
C GLY A 77 -2.41 -27.68 12.34
N VAL A 78 -1.59 -26.71 11.88
CA VAL A 78 -1.90 -25.27 11.99
C VAL A 78 -3.06 -24.89 11.07
N VAL A 79 -3.15 -25.53 9.90
CA VAL A 79 -4.29 -25.41 9.00
C VAL A 79 -4.73 -26.79 8.52
N PRO A 80 -6.03 -27.01 8.23
CA PRO A 80 -6.47 -28.29 7.67
C PRO A 80 -6.06 -28.43 6.20
N ALA A 81 -6.04 -29.66 5.70
CA ALA A 81 -5.64 -29.95 4.32
C ALA A 81 -6.57 -29.31 3.26
N ASP A 82 -7.82 -29.02 3.63
CA ASP A 82 -8.83 -28.36 2.81
C ASP A 82 -8.98 -26.86 3.13
N VAL A 83 -7.98 -26.24 3.78
CA VAL A 83 -7.97 -24.81 4.08
C VAL A 83 -8.29 -23.96 2.85
N THR A 84 -9.13 -22.95 3.06
CA THR A 84 -9.53 -21.99 2.03
C THR A 84 -8.89 -20.63 2.25
N GLY A 85 -8.83 -19.86 1.17
CA GLY A 85 -8.30 -18.52 1.15
C GLY A 85 -8.62 -17.79 -0.14
N ALA A 86 -7.89 -16.73 -0.46
CA ALA A 86 -8.03 -16.07 -1.74
C ALA A 86 -7.45 -16.88 -2.89
N TRP A 87 -7.84 -16.46 -4.10
CA TRP A 87 -7.49 -17.11 -5.36
C TRP A 87 -5.97 -17.23 -5.60
N ALA A 88 -5.14 -16.40 -4.97
CA ALA A 88 -3.68 -16.40 -5.10
C ALA A 88 -2.95 -17.17 -3.97
N GLY A 89 -3.72 -17.80 -3.08
CA GLY A 89 -3.21 -18.70 -2.05
C GLY A 89 -2.95 -18.05 -0.69
N GLU A 90 -3.36 -16.80 -0.51
CA GLU A 90 -3.38 -16.12 0.77
C GLU A 90 -4.41 -16.74 1.73
N ILE A 91 -4.06 -16.89 3.00
CA ILE A 91 -4.88 -17.51 4.04
C ILE A 91 -5.23 -16.47 5.11
N GLY A 92 -6.47 -16.52 5.61
CA GLY A 92 -6.85 -15.85 6.84
C GLY A 92 -7.21 -14.38 6.67
N GLN A 93 -7.38 -13.70 7.80
CA GLN A 93 -8.01 -12.38 7.86
C GLN A 93 -7.11 -11.24 7.37
N THR A 94 -5.80 -11.44 7.30
CA THR A 94 -4.88 -10.47 6.68
C THR A 94 -4.19 -11.05 5.45
N GLN A 95 -4.82 -12.04 4.81
CA GLN A 95 -4.42 -12.55 3.50
C GLN A 95 -2.92 -12.89 3.46
N MET A 96 -2.51 -13.79 4.34
CA MET A 96 -1.12 -14.16 4.51
C MET A 96 -0.74 -15.30 3.55
N LEU A 97 0.31 -15.11 2.75
CA LEU A 97 0.88 -16.22 1.98
C LEU A 97 1.49 -17.28 2.93
N PRO A 98 1.47 -18.58 2.57
CA PRO A 98 1.93 -19.65 3.46
C PRO A 98 3.36 -19.50 3.99
N SER A 99 4.29 -18.97 3.19
CA SER A 99 5.66 -18.70 3.65
C SER A 99 5.71 -17.62 4.74
N ASP A 100 4.90 -16.56 4.61
CA ASP A 100 4.82 -15.52 5.62
C ASP A 100 4.10 -16.03 6.87
N TYR A 101 3.04 -16.83 6.72
CA TYR A 101 2.36 -17.48 7.84
C TYR A 101 3.34 -18.37 8.63
N LEU A 102 4.04 -19.29 7.95
CA LEU A 102 4.99 -20.19 8.59
C LEU A 102 6.18 -19.47 9.23
N GLY A 103 6.69 -18.42 8.59
CA GLY A 103 7.91 -17.73 9.02
C GLY A 103 7.69 -16.56 9.98
N ARG A 104 6.47 -16.03 10.07
CA ARG A 104 6.16 -14.80 10.83
C ARG A 104 4.94 -14.91 11.72
N GLY A 105 4.25 -16.05 11.73
CA GLY A 105 3.16 -16.31 12.66
C GLY A 105 3.60 -16.02 14.10
N VAL A 106 2.75 -15.31 14.82
CA VAL A 106 2.91 -14.99 16.24
C VAL A 106 1.62 -15.39 16.93
N ASP A 107 1.76 -16.24 17.94
CA ASP A 107 0.71 -16.57 18.90
C ASP A 107 0.48 -15.33 19.78
N GLY A 108 -0.69 -14.73 19.63
CA GLY A 108 -1.06 -13.46 20.20
C GLY A 108 -1.90 -13.56 21.47
N ASP A 109 -2.54 -14.70 21.72
CA ASP A 109 -3.30 -15.01 22.94
C ASP A 109 -2.64 -16.07 23.84
N ASP A 110 -1.44 -16.52 23.47
CA ASP A 110 -0.57 -17.43 24.20
C ASP A 110 -1.21 -18.82 24.43
N ASP A 111 -1.97 -19.32 23.44
CA ASP A 111 -2.65 -20.62 23.48
C ASP A 111 -1.88 -21.77 22.77
N GLU A 112 -0.65 -21.49 22.33
CA GLU A 112 0.25 -22.34 21.56
C GLU A 112 -0.20 -22.64 20.11
N VAL A 113 -1.29 -22.02 19.66
CA VAL A 113 -1.81 -22.09 18.29
C VAL A 113 -1.61 -20.73 17.62
N ILE A 114 -1.38 -20.74 16.31
CA ILE A 114 -1.39 -19.51 15.51
C ILE A 114 -2.52 -19.70 14.50
N ASP A 115 -3.68 -19.11 14.76
CA ASP A 115 -4.87 -19.15 13.92
C ASP A 115 -5.17 -17.79 13.29
N LEU A 116 -4.59 -17.56 12.10
CA LEU A 116 -4.87 -16.35 11.32
C LEU A 116 -6.28 -16.30 10.71
N ARG A 117 -7.14 -17.31 10.92
CA ARG A 117 -8.51 -17.37 10.38
C ARG A 117 -9.54 -16.99 11.44
N GLY A 118 -9.34 -17.42 12.69
CA GLY A 118 -10.27 -17.23 13.80
C GLY A 118 -9.75 -16.39 14.96
N SER A 119 -8.44 -16.28 15.19
CA SER A 119 -7.87 -15.55 16.32
C SER A 119 -7.50 -14.11 15.92
N ALA A 120 -8.27 -13.15 16.41
CA ALA A 120 -7.94 -11.73 16.28
C ALA A 120 -6.59 -11.37 16.92
N PRO A 121 -6.23 -11.87 18.12
CA PRO A 121 -4.91 -11.67 18.70
C PRO A 121 -3.76 -12.08 17.76
N ASP A 122 -3.83 -13.27 17.16
CA ASP A 122 -2.80 -13.78 16.25
C ASP A 122 -2.70 -12.96 14.97
N VAL A 123 -3.87 -12.57 14.42
CA VAL A 123 -3.94 -11.70 13.25
C VAL A 123 -3.24 -10.37 13.52
N ILE A 124 -3.49 -9.74 14.68
CA ILE A 124 -2.89 -8.46 15.05
C ILE A 124 -1.37 -8.60 15.19
N MET A 125 -0.91 -9.59 15.97
CA MET A 125 0.51 -9.78 16.28
C MET A 125 1.31 -10.22 15.05
N THR A 126 0.79 -11.15 14.26
CA THR A 126 1.43 -11.63 13.03
C THR A 126 1.50 -10.52 11.97
N THR A 127 0.45 -9.71 11.84
CA THR A 127 0.44 -8.59 10.90
C THR A 127 1.46 -7.52 11.28
N ALA A 128 1.57 -7.21 12.57
CA ALA A 128 2.60 -6.31 13.09
C ALA A 128 4.02 -6.83 12.81
N ASN A 129 4.27 -8.12 13.04
CA ASN A 129 5.55 -8.76 12.73
C ASN A 129 5.87 -8.69 11.22
N LYS A 130 4.89 -8.96 10.35
CA LYS A 130 5.07 -8.82 8.89
C LYS A 130 5.42 -7.39 8.51
N ILE A 131 4.69 -6.39 8.98
CA ILE A 131 4.94 -4.98 8.69
C ILE A 131 6.34 -4.57 9.16
N MET A 132 6.73 -4.92 10.39
CA MET A 132 8.07 -4.68 10.92
C MET A 132 9.15 -5.32 10.05
N SER A 133 8.98 -6.59 9.66
CA SER A 133 9.95 -7.31 8.83
C SER A 133 10.17 -6.70 7.44
N ARG A 134 9.25 -5.84 6.97
CA ARG A 134 9.35 -5.09 5.70
C ARG A 134 10.02 -3.72 5.87
N GLY A 135 10.57 -3.42 7.05
CA GLY A 135 11.35 -2.22 7.32
C GLY A 135 10.56 -1.07 7.92
N TRP A 136 9.41 -1.34 8.56
CA TRP A 136 8.67 -0.33 9.30
C TRP A 136 9.54 0.32 10.37
N LYS A 137 9.51 1.65 10.42
CA LYS A 137 10.24 2.47 11.37
C LYS A 137 9.29 2.92 12.46
N ARG A 138 9.54 2.44 13.68
CA ARG A 138 8.83 2.84 14.90
C ARG A 138 8.78 4.37 15.01
N ASP A 139 7.63 4.88 15.45
CA ASP A 139 7.38 6.30 15.74
C ASP A 139 7.57 7.27 14.56
N GLN A 140 7.68 6.76 13.32
CA GLN A 140 7.69 7.60 12.12
C GLN A 140 6.32 7.64 11.44
N PRO A 141 5.93 8.80 10.87
CA PRO A 141 4.71 8.90 10.08
C PRO A 141 4.81 8.06 8.80
N TRP A 142 3.66 7.72 8.21
CA TRP A 142 3.59 7.05 6.91
C TRP A 142 3.00 7.98 5.84
N ILE A 143 1.93 8.69 6.15
CA ILE A 143 1.27 9.62 5.23
C ILE A 143 0.75 10.84 5.98
N GLU A 144 0.84 12.01 5.36
CA GLU A 144 0.21 13.25 5.84
C GLU A 144 -0.38 14.00 4.66
N GLU A 145 -1.65 14.41 4.76
CA GLU A 145 -2.26 15.29 3.76
C GLU A 145 -1.64 16.69 3.86
N VAL A 146 -1.37 17.31 2.72
CA VAL A 146 -0.80 18.67 2.64
C VAL A 146 -1.47 19.51 1.56
N ARG A 147 -1.27 20.83 1.63
CA ARG A 147 -1.57 21.75 0.54
C ARG A 147 -0.27 22.20 -0.12
N ALA A 148 -0.22 22.08 -1.44
CA ALA A 148 0.89 22.58 -2.25
C ALA A 148 0.47 23.90 -2.93
N PRO A 149 1.35 24.91 -2.98
CA PRO A 149 1.09 26.14 -3.73
C PRO A 149 1.22 25.89 -5.24
N ASP A 150 0.64 26.79 -6.04
CA ASP A 150 0.57 26.62 -7.50
C ASP A 150 1.95 26.68 -8.19
N ASP A 151 2.89 27.43 -7.59
CA ASP A 151 4.25 27.68 -8.07
C ASP A 151 5.29 26.69 -7.51
N LEU A 152 4.85 25.61 -6.86
CA LEU A 152 5.73 24.53 -6.41
C LEU A 152 6.58 24.01 -7.60
N PRO A 153 7.88 23.69 -7.41
CA PRO A 153 8.67 23.03 -8.45
C PRO A 153 8.18 21.59 -8.66
N TRP A 154 7.15 21.44 -9.50
CA TRP A 154 6.43 20.19 -9.73
C TRP A 154 7.36 19.06 -10.22
N ASP A 155 8.44 19.38 -10.94
CA ASP A 155 9.47 18.42 -11.36
C ASP A 155 10.20 17.75 -10.20
N GLN A 156 10.28 18.42 -9.05
CA GLN A 156 10.88 17.90 -7.81
C GLN A 156 9.90 17.04 -6.99
N THR A 157 8.64 16.93 -7.40
CA THR A 157 7.63 16.11 -6.70
C THR A 157 7.78 14.62 -7.01
N GLY A 158 6.84 13.80 -6.53
CA GLY A 158 6.83 12.36 -6.72
C GLY A 158 7.03 11.61 -5.41
N ARG A 159 6.50 10.38 -5.36
CA ARG A 159 6.58 9.51 -4.17
C ARG A 159 8.04 9.13 -3.85
N THR A 160 8.82 8.85 -4.87
CA THR A 160 10.20 8.32 -4.75
C THR A 160 11.25 9.41 -4.57
N ASN A 161 10.98 10.64 -5.01
CA ASN A 161 11.88 11.77 -4.78
C ASN A 161 11.63 12.36 -3.38
N LYS A 162 12.25 11.76 -2.37
CA LYS A 162 12.09 12.18 -0.97
C LYS A 162 13.05 13.31 -0.61
N LEU A 163 12.49 14.47 -0.30
CA LEU A 163 13.23 15.67 0.13
C LEU A 163 13.02 15.92 1.62
N PRO A 164 13.98 16.61 2.31
CA PRO A 164 13.79 17.03 3.69
C PRO A 164 12.51 17.86 3.87
N LEU A 165 11.79 17.68 4.98
CA LEU A 165 10.56 18.45 5.25
C LEU A 165 10.77 19.97 5.22
N ALA A 166 11.92 20.44 5.71
CA ALA A 166 12.30 21.84 5.61
C ALA A 166 12.27 22.39 4.18
N GLN A 167 12.60 21.56 3.17
CA GLN A 167 12.55 21.98 1.76
C GLN A 167 11.11 22.18 1.28
N TRP A 168 10.21 21.26 1.63
CA TRP A 168 8.78 21.38 1.31
C TRP A 168 8.17 22.62 1.98
N ALA A 169 8.50 22.85 3.25
CA ALA A 169 8.08 24.03 3.99
C ALA A 169 8.62 25.33 3.36
N GLN A 170 9.88 25.35 2.92
CA GLN A 170 10.49 26.49 2.23
C GLN A 170 9.78 26.81 0.91
N TRP A 171 9.32 25.79 0.18
CA TRP A 171 8.51 25.97 -1.02
C TRP A 171 7.03 26.24 -0.75
N GLY A 172 6.63 26.46 0.51
CA GLY A 172 5.28 26.88 0.86
C GLY A 172 4.26 25.74 0.98
N VAL A 173 4.69 24.48 1.05
CA VAL A 173 3.79 23.38 1.40
C VAL A 173 3.31 23.54 2.85
N THR A 174 2.02 23.38 3.09
CA THR A 174 1.39 23.54 4.43
C THR A 174 0.55 22.33 4.82
N ASN A 175 0.17 22.27 6.09
CA ASN A 175 -0.90 21.38 6.55
C ASN A 175 -2.26 21.77 5.90
N PRO A 176 -3.29 20.90 5.96
CA PRO A 176 -4.61 21.17 5.37
C PRO A 176 -5.33 22.39 5.96
N ASN A 177 -4.98 22.78 7.19
CA ASN A 177 -5.48 23.97 7.88
C ASN A 177 -4.62 25.23 7.63
N SER A 178 -3.75 25.20 6.62
CA SER A 178 -2.82 26.28 6.26
C SER A 178 -1.76 26.62 7.32
N THR A 179 -1.59 25.79 8.35
CA THR A 179 -0.45 25.94 9.28
C THR A 179 0.85 25.46 8.63
N PRO A 180 2.00 26.09 8.95
CA PRO A 180 3.29 25.65 8.42
C PRO A 180 3.61 24.20 8.77
N LEU A 181 4.28 23.50 7.86
CA LEU A 181 4.90 22.21 8.19
C LEU A 181 5.98 22.40 9.25
N VAL A 182 6.02 21.50 10.23
CA VAL A 182 7.07 21.46 11.23
C VAL A 182 8.13 20.48 10.77
N ASP A 183 9.37 20.94 10.62
CA ASP A 183 10.47 20.04 10.27
C ASP A 183 10.73 19.07 11.43
N ASN A 184 10.63 17.78 11.12
CA ASN A 184 10.88 16.68 12.04
C ASN A 184 12.19 15.94 11.70
N GLY A 185 13.01 16.49 10.79
CA GLY A 185 14.27 15.90 10.34
C GLY A 185 14.10 14.71 9.38
N LEU A 186 12.87 14.36 9.00
CA LEU A 186 12.58 13.30 8.05
C LEU A 186 12.56 13.82 6.61
N LYS A 187 12.61 12.85 5.69
CA LYS A 187 12.37 13.09 4.27
C LYS A 187 11.03 12.51 3.87
N ALA A 188 10.34 13.20 2.98
CA ALA A 188 9.08 12.76 2.41
C ALA A 188 9.06 13.05 0.91
N GLY A 189 8.38 12.18 0.16
CA GLY A 189 8.00 12.45 -1.23
C GLY A 189 6.63 13.12 -1.26
N LEU A 190 6.27 13.77 -2.36
CA LEU A 190 4.94 14.33 -2.58
C LEU A 190 4.15 13.43 -3.53
N ALA A 191 3.21 12.65 -2.98
CA ALA A 191 2.31 11.80 -3.72
C ALA A 191 1.07 12.58 -4.19
N LEU A 192 0.82 12.53 -5.50
CA LEU A 192 -0.28 13.21 -6.19
C LEU A 192 -1.16 12.17 -6.90
N PRO A 193 -2.05 11.45 -6.17
CA PRO A 193 -2.85 10.39 -6.77
C PRO A 193 -3.64 10.83 -8.00
N MET A 194 -4.13 12.07 -8.00
CA MET A 194 -4.99 12.65 -9.04
C MET A 194 -4.43 13.96 -9.61
N GLY A 195 -3.12 14.06 -9.71
CA GLY A 195 -2.42 15.25 -10.22
C GLY A 195 -2.41 16.43 -9.25
N ARG A 196 -1.81 17.54 -9.68
CA ARG A 196 -1.55 18.71 -8.82
C ARG A 196 -2.82 19.41 -8.31
N ASN A 197 -3.95 19.20 -8.98
CA ASN A 197 -5.25 19.78 -8.64
C ASN A 197 -6.11 18.86 -7.74
N GLY A 198 -5.67 17.62 -7.50
CA GLY A 198 -6.28 16.66 -6.58
C GLY A 198 -5.67 16.69 -5.18
N PRO A 199 -6.01 15.75 -4.29
CA PRO A 199 -5.38 15.68 -2.97
C PRO A 199 -3.88 15.43 -3.08
N ALA A 200 -3.10 15.97 -2.14
CA ALA A 200 -1.65 15.83 -2.09
C ALA A 200 -1.23 15.29 -0.73
N PHE A 201 -0.29 14.36 -0.73
CA PHE A 201 0.17 13.70 0.49
C PHE A 201 1.69 13.68 0.56
N LEU A 202 2.26 14.07 1.70
CA LEU A 202 3.61 13.68 2.05
C LEU A 202 3.62 12.19 2.40
N VAL A 203 4.54 11.45 1.78
CA VAL A 203 4.71 10.01 1.95
C VAL A 203 6.13 9.70 2.40
N TYR A 204 6.22 8.99 3.51
CA TYR A 204 7.46 8.73 4.24
C TYR A 204 8.02 7.33 3.96
N ASP A 205 9.08 6.91 4.64
CA ASP A 205 9.64 5.55 4.49
C ASP A 205 8.63 4.47 4.90
N ASN A 206 7.81 4.73 5.92
CA ASN A 206 6.75 3.82 6.32
C ASN A 206 5.64 3.68 5.25
N PHE A 207 5.45 4.67 4.36
CA PHE A 207 4.53 4.50 3.22
C PHE A 207 4.98 3.38 2.29
N ASP A 208 6.29 3.20 2.11
CA ASP A 208 6.81 2.20 1.17
C ASP A 208 6.50 0.78 1.64
N VAL A 209 6.34 0.55 2.94
CA VAL A 209 5.89 -0.74 3.48
C VAL A 209 4.49 -1.14 2.99
N TYR A 210 3.60 -0.17 2.74
CA TYR A 210 2.29 -0.46 2.15
C TYR A 210 2.39 -0.99 0.72
N LEU A 211 3.39 -0.55 -0.04
CA LEU A 211 3.66 -1.06 -1.38
C LEU A 211 4.32 -2.45 -1.36
N GLU A 212 5.19 -2.71 -0.37
CA GLU A 212 5.74 -4.06 -0.14
C GLU A 212 4.66 -5.07 0.27
N TRP A 213 3.58 -4.61 0.90
CA TRP A 213 2.41 -5.42 1.16
C TRP A 213 1.60 -5.68 -0.12
N ASN A 214 1.27 -4.61 -0.86
CA ASN A 214 0.55 -4.70 -2.13
C ASN A 214 1.05 -3.63 -3.10
N GLN A 215 1.55 -4.08 -4.25
CA GLN A 215 2.22 -3.25 -5.25
C GLN A 215 1.28 -2.26 -5.98
N SER A 216 -0.02 -2.25 -5.68
CA SER A 216 -0.95 -1.23 -6.18
C SER A 216 -0.84 0.06 -5.36
N PHE A 217 -0.43 1.16 -6.02
CA PHE A 217 -0.40 2.49 -5.41
C PHE A 217 -1.76 2.96 -4.88
N THR A 218 -2.86 2.66 -5.58
CA THR A 218 -4.21 3.01 -5.12
C THR A 218 -4.53 2.31 -3.81
N TYR A 219 -4.41 0.98 -3.76
CA TYR A 219 -4.50 0.20 -2.52
C TYR A 219 -3.63 0.79 -1.41
N ALA A 220 -2.34 1.03 -1.66
CA ALA A 220 -1.41 1.52 -0.64
C ALA A 220 -1.84 2.87 -0.07
N LEU A 221 -2.26 3.81 -0.93
CA LEU A 221 -2.83 5.09 -0.49
C LEU A 221 -4.13 4.91 0.30
N THR A 222 -5.03 4.02 -0.14
CA THR A 222 -6.29 3.76 0.57
C THR A 222 -6.02 3.18 1.96
N ALA A 223 -5.11 2.21 2.08
CA ALA A 223 -4.71 1.60 3.35
C ALA A 223 -4.05 2.63 4.28
N ALA A 224 -3.08 3.39 3.76
CA ALA A 224 -2.39 4.44 4.48
C ALA A 224 -3.34 5.54 4.97
N ASN A 225 -4.24 6.02 4.11
CA ASN A 225 -5.22 7.02 4.47
C ASN A 225 -6.25 6.49 5.47
N LEU A 226 -6.70 5.23 5.33
CA LEU A 226 -7.58 4.59 6.32
C LEU A 226 -6.90 4.50 7.69
N ALA A 227 -5.62 4.10 7.74
CA ALA A 227 -4.84 4.11 8.97
C ALA A 227 -4.77 5.52 9.58
N ALA A 228 -4.54 6.56 8.77
CA ALA A 228 -4.50 7.95 9.24
C ALA A 228 -5.87 8.38 9.81
N ARG A 229 -6.97 8.02 9.14
CA ARG A 229 -8.34 8.27 9.61
C ARG A 229 -8.64 7.56 10.94
N LEU A 230 -8.21 6.31 11.09
CA LEU A 230 -8.32 5.55 12.33
C LEU A 230 -7.44 6.13 13.45
N ALA A 231 -6.32 6.77 13.10
CA ALA A 231 -5.45 7.51 14.02
C ALA A 231 -5.99 8.92 14.37
N GLY A 232 -7.14 9.33 13.80
CA GLY A 232 -7.80 10.60 14.10
C GLY A 232 -7.63 11.71 13.06
N ALA A 233 -6.99 11.45 11.92
CA ALA A 233 -6.93 12.42 10.84
C ALA A 233 -8.35 12.73 10.29
N PRO A 234 -8.62 13.98 9.88
CA PRO A 234 -9.88 14.33 9.23
C PRO A 234 -10.03 13.64 7.86
N GLN A 235 -11.21 13.77 7.26
CA GLN A 235 -11.38 13.36 5.86
C GLN A 235 -10.54 14.28 4.97
N PHE A 236 -9.81 13.70 4.02
CA PHE A 236 -9.03 14.48 3.07
C PHE A 236 -9.93 15.31 2.14
N ASP A 237 -9.39 16.42 1.67
CA ASP A 237 -10.02 17.30 0.69
C ASP A 237 -9.77 16.75 -0.72
N PRO A 238 -10.81 16.26 -1.44
CA PRO A 238 -10.63 15.70 -2.78
C PRO A 238 -10.19 16.75 -3.81
N ARG A 239 -10.28 18.05 -3.49
CA ARG A 239 -10.01 19.17 -4.38
C ARG A 239 -10.74 19.04 -5.73
N ASN A 240 -10.14 19.49 -6.82
CA ASN A 240 -10.76 19.49 -8.14
C ASN A 240 -9.80 18.94 -9.21
N PRO A 241 -9.49 17.64 -9.17
CA PRO A 241 -8.54 17.02 -10.08
C PRO A 241 -9.04 17.06 -11.52
N GLU A 242 -8.10 17.13 -12.47
CA GLU A 242 -8.43 16.99 -13.89
C GLU A 242 -8.89 15.56 -14.19
N PRO A 243 -9.79 15.35 -15.17
CA PRO A 243 -10.20 14.01 -15.58
C PRO A 243 -8.99 13.18 -16.03
N GLY A 244 -8.81 12.02 -15.39
CA GLY A 244 -7.81 11.04 -15.82
C GLY A 244 -8.27 10.26 -17.06
N LEU A 245 -7.32 9.58 -17.71
CA LEU A 245 -7.62 8.67 -18.82
C LEU A 245 -8.40 7.43 -18.35
N ASN A 246 -9.30 6.94 -19.21
CA ASN A 246 -9.88 5.60 -19.04
C ASN A 246 -8.89 4.49 -19.46
N GLY A 247 -9.27 3.21 -19.27
CA GLY A 247 -8.36 2.08 -19.53
C GLY A 247 -7.85 1.97 -20.97
N ASP A 248 -8.68 2.26 -21.98
CA ASP A 248 -8.26 2.22 -23.39
C ASP A 248 -7.31 3.37 -23.72
N GLN A 249 -7.64 4.57 -23.23
CA GLN A 249 -6.79 5.74 -23.39
C GLN A 249 -5.45 5.56 -22.65
N MET A 250 -5.46 4.92 -21.48
CA MET A 250 -4.25 4.63 -20.72
C MET A 250 -3.34 3.64 -21.46
N ARG A 251 -3.91 2.58 -22.06
CA ARG A 251 -3.13 1.67 -22.92
C ARG A 251 -2.51 2.42 -24.10
N ALA A 252 -3.28 3.29 -24.76
CA ALA A 252 -2.76 4.12 -25.84
C ALA A 252 -1.61 5.03 -25.37
N LEU A 253 -1.73 5.64 -24.19
CA LEU A 253 -0.68 6.44 -23.58
C LEU A 253 0.59 5.60 -23.32
N GLN A 254 0.43 4.44 -22.66
CA GLN A 254 1.52 3.52 -22.35
C GLN A 254 2.25 3.06 -23.62
N THR A 255 1.53 2.65 -24.67
CA THR A 255 2.14 2.28 -25.96
C THR A 255 2.93 3.45 -26.57
N LYS A 256 2.39 4.67 -26.54
CA LYS A 256 3.07 5.85 -27.10
C LYS A 256 4.32 6.25 -26.29
N LEU A 257 4.31 6.05 -24.97
CA LEU A 257 5.45 6.27 -24.09
C LEU A 257 6.53 5.19 -24.29
N GLU A 258 6.13 3.93 -24.38
CA GLU A 258 7.02 2.80 -24.67
C GLU A 258 7.72 2.97 -26.02
N ALA A 259 6.98 3.37 -27.07
CA ALA A 259 7.54 3.66 -28.39
C ALA A 259 8.57 4.81 -28.40
N ARG A 260 8.57 5.65 -27.36
CA ARG A 260 9.57 6.72 -27.15
C ARG A 260 10.75 6.28 -26.29
N GLY A 261 10.76 5.03 -25.82
CA GLY A 261 11.83 4.46 -24.99
C GLY A 261 11.63 4.63 -23.49
N TYR A 262 10.43 5.03 -23.02
CA TYR A 262 10.13 5.04 -21.59
C TYR A 262 9.74 3.64 -21.11
N ASP A 263 10.27 3.21 -19.96
CA ASP A 263 9.77 2.04 -19.24
C ASP A 263 8.43 2.38 -18.57
N VAL A 264 7.35 1.80 -19.07
CA VAL A 264 5.99 1.93 -18.51
C VAL A 264 5.56 0.70 -17.71
N GLY A 265 6.37 -0.35 -17.67
CA GLY A 265 5.98 -1.69 -17.23
C GLY A 265 5.20 -2.43 -18.32
N THR A 266 4.08 -3.06 -17.95
CA THR A 266 3.19 -3.72 -18.92
C THR A 266 2.14 -2.73 -19.44
N VAL A 267 1.81 -2.80 -20.74
CA VAL A 267 0.70 -2.05 -21.33
C VAL A 267 -0.63 -2.70 -20.94
N ASP A 268 -1.14 -2.37 -19.75
CA ASP A 268 -2.33 -2.96 -19.14
C ASP A 268 -3.48 -1.96 -18.95
N GLY A 269 -3.22 -0.67 -19.13
CA GLY A 269 -4.17 0.41 -18.87
C GLY A 269 -4.27 0.81 -17.40
N ILE A 270 -3.31 0.39 -16.57
CA ILE A 270 -3.23 0.71 -15.14
C ILE A 270 -2.14 1.76 -14.92
N LEU A 271 -2.45 2.79 -14.12
CA LEU A 271 -1.48 3.81 -13.72
C LEU A 271 -0.55 3.29 -12.61
N GLY A 272 0.41 2.44 -12.99
CA GLY A 272 1.46 1.95 -12.11
C GLY A 272 2.57 2.97 -11.86
N THR A 273 3.54 2.59 -11.02
CA THR A 273 4.70 3.45 -10.69
C THR A 273 5.52 3.78 -11.94
N ASN A 274 5.87 2.78 -12.77
CA ASN A 274 6.67 2.99 -13.99
C ASN A 274 5.95 3.92 -14.98
N THR A 275 4.66 3.65 -15.25
CA THR A 275 3.84 4.52 -16.11
C THR A 275 3.80 5.96 -15.58
N ARG A 276 3.63 6.16 -14.26
CA ARG A 276 3.61 7.50 -13.65
C ARG A 276 4.94 8.22 -13.80
N GLU A 277 6.07 7.55 -13.59
CA GLU A 277 7.40 8.14 -13.79
C GLU A 277 7.68 8.46 -15.27
N ALA A 278 7.23 7.62 -16.20
CA ALA A 278 7.28 7.90 -17.63
C ALA A 278 6.46 9.15 -18.00
N ILE A 279 5.26 9.28 -17.45
CA ILE A 279 4.41 10.47 -17.61
C ILE A 279 5.13 11.72 -17.11
N ARG A 280 5.73 11.69 -15.92
CA ARG A 280 6.46 12.84 -15.36
C ARG A 280 7.59 13.30 -16.29
N LYS A 281 8.38 12.35 -16.80
CA LYS A 281 9.47 12.66 -17.75
C LYS A 281 8.94 13.27 -19.05
N GLU A 282 7.82 12.75 -19.56
CA GLU A 282 7.23 13.27 -20.79
C GLU A 282 6.55 14.63 -20.60
N GLN A 283 5.89 14.86 -19.45
CA GLN A 283 5.36 16.17 -19.08
C GLN A 283 6.48 17.22 -19.05
N MET A 284 7.61 16.88 -18.44
CA MET A 284 8.80 17.75 -18.44
C MET A 284 9.29 18.06 -19.86
N ARG A 285 9.40 17.04 -20.72
CA ARG A 285 9.81 17.21 -22.13
C ARG A 285 8.86 18.10 -22.93
N LEU A 286 7.57 18.02 -22.63
CA LEU A 286 6.50 18.78 -23.31
C LEU A 286 6.25 20.17 -22.69
N GLY A 287 6.93 20.53 -21.61
CA GLY A 287 6.66 21.77 -20.88
C GLY A 287 5.30 21.79 -20.19
N LEU A 288 4.75 20.62 -19.88
CA LEU A 288 3.52 20.46 -19.10
C LEU A 288 3.85 20.42 -17.60
N PRO A 289 2.87 20.69 -16.72
CA PRO A 289 3.01 20.48 -15.29
C PRO A 289 3.45 19.05 -14.97
N VAL A 290 4.52 18.89 -14.18
CA VAL A 290 5.12 17.59 -13.88
C VAL A 290 4.47 16.97 -12.63
N ASP A 291 3.25 16.48 -12.77
CA ASP A 291 2.47 15.90 -11.66
C ASP A 291 2.22 14.38 -11.80
N GLY A 292 2.66 13.78 -12.90
CA GLY A 292 2.50 12.36 -13.17
C GLY A 292 1.06 11.94 -13.45
N TRP A 293 0.13 12.88 -13.67
CA TRP A 293 -1.26 12.58 -13.93
C TRP A 293 -1.54 12.45 -15.44
N PRO A 294 -2.10 11.31 -15.89
CA PRO A 294 -2.40 11.10 -17.29
C PRO A 294 -3.71 11.81 -17.65
N THR A 295 -3.58 12.97 -18.29
CA THR A 295 -4.71 13.75 -18.79
C THR A 295 -4.96 13.51 -20.28
N PRO A 296 -6.18 13.78 -20.79
CA PRO A 296 -6.45 13.80 -22.22
C PRO A 296 -5.52 14.75 -23.00
N GLU A 297 -5.11 15.88 -22.40
CA GLU A 297 -4.17 16.83 -23.01
C GLU A 297 -2.80 16.18 -23.24
N LEU A 298 -2.26 15.46 -22.25
CA LEU A 298 -1.00 14.73 -22.40
C LEU A 298 -1.08 13.71 -23.54
N LEU A 299 -2.14 12.90 -23.58
CA LEU A 299 -2.32 11.89 -24.62
C LEU A 299 -2.42 12.48 -26.02
N ALA A 300 -3.02 13.67 -26.16
CA ALA A 300 -3.16 14.39 -27.42
C ALA A 300 -1.83 14.99 -27.92
N LYS A 301 -0.87 15.27 -27.03
CA LYS A 301 0.46 15.79 -27.35
C LYS A 301 1.51 14.70 -27.66
N LEU A 302 1.18 13.43 -27.40
CA LEU A 302 1.97 12.25 -27.77
C LEU A 302 1.68 11.74 -29.18
#